data_AF-A0AAN7WIG2-F1
#
_entry.id   AF-A0AAN7WIG2-F1
#
_cell.length_a   1.000
_cell.length_b   1.000
_cell.length_c   1.000
_cell.angle_alpha   90.00
_cell.angle_beta   90.00
_cell.angle_gamma   90.00
#
_symmetry.space_group_name_H-M   'P 1'
#
loop_
_entity.id
_entity.type
_entity.pdbx_description
1 polymer ?
#
loop_
_entity_poly.entity_id
_entity_poly.type
_entity_poly.pdbx_seq_one_letter_code
_entity_poly.pdbx_strand_id
1 'polypeptide(L)'
;MSHSISLPTHGSVPNSKSTIKNGNIPINNSYFNQSDKSDRKIDDGLEGNDLIKTLSEQLILETTMNLHKPTRAENQVDTLSIYRDLLTCFTPRQSKAIMSTILYFLNEQFYMHYNDKFLRDFEIDKQDHLFNSLKSEIQYIITNNRDTELNKHHLLLTRLKRDLDSIVDEINELIIDQYEKNCKLDFHEHKNENTLLYKRINLNLNDCSNKITIQITSGIKSEIETLRWQTTRSGLLAVVIMASSFMIVVNISNKKSRNSTTDILIENNSNKNEDEVNDNEIIDIEVI
;
A
#
# COMPACT_ATOMS: atom_id res chain seq x y z
N MET A 1 6.78 -8.27 73.74
CA MET A 1 6.56 -9.54 73.03
C MET A 1 6.87 -9.31 71.57
N SER A 2 7.92 -9.99 71.10
CA SER A 2 8.45 -9.95 69.75
C SER A 2 7.61 -10.82 68.81
N HIS A 3 7.12 -10.24 67.72
CA HIS A 3 6.74 -11.00 66.53
C HIS A 3 7.26 -10.27 65.30
N SER A 4 8.15 -10.97 64.59
CA SER A 4 8.70 -10.67 63.28
C SER A 4 7.96 -11.48 62.20
N ILE A 5 8.27 -11.15 60.91
CA ILE A 5 8.05 -11.93 59.67
C ILE A 5 6.72 -11.54 58.96
N SER A 6 6.62 -11.23 57.65
CA SER A 6 7.46 -11.44 56.45
C SER A 6 7.03 -10.53 55.28
N LEU A 7 7.99 -10.16 54.42
CA LEU A 7 7.79 -9.74 53.02
C LEU A 7 7.38 -10.94 52.13
N PRO A 8 6.54 -10.79 51.10
CA PRO A 8 6.41 -11.78 50.04
C PRO A 8 7.38 -11.50 48.88
N THR A 9 8.14 -12.54 48.55
CA THR A 9 9.09 -12.64 47.45
C THR A 9 8.44 -13.05 46.13
N HIS A 10 9.10 -12.66 45.05
CA HIS A 10 8.90 -13.00 43.65
C HIS A 10 8.85 -14.52 43.34
N GLY A 11 8.10 -14.89 42.30
CA GLY A 11 8.01 -16.23 41.67
C GLY A 11 6.55 -16.71 41.61
N SER A 12 5.94 -17.11 40.49
CA SER A 12 6.45 -17.87 39.35
C SER A 12 5.49 -17.76 38.16
N VAL A 13 6.06 -17.76 36.95
CA VAL A 13 5.36 -17.84 35.66
C VAL A 13 4.80 -19.26 35.44
N PRO A 14 3.54 -19.43 35.00
CA PRO A 14 3.11 -20.65 34.34
C PRO A 14 3.13 -20.48 32.81
N ASN A 15 4.04 -21.21 32.18
CA ASN A 15 4.06 -21.51 30.76
C ASN A 15 2.92 -22.50 30.45
N SER A 16 1.96 -22.12 29.61
CA SER A 16 1.07 -23.08 28.95
C SER A 16 1.04 -22.82 27.45
N LYS A 17 1.53 -23.81 26.70
CA LYS A 17 1.37 -23.93 25.26
C LYS A 17 -0.09 -24.33 24.97
N SER A 18 -0.80 -23.57 24.16
CA SER A 18 -1.96 -24.07 23.40
C SER A 18 -1.89 -23.60 21.95
N THR A 19 -1.80 -24.59 21.08
CA THR A 19 -1.70 -24.53 19.62
C THR A 19 -3.07 -24.27 18.99
N ILE A 20 -3.11 -23.25 18.10
CA ILE A 20 -3.91 -23.07 16.86
C ILE A 20 -5.45 -23.14 16.96
N LYS A 21 -6.11 -22.07 16.46
CA LYS A 21 -7.11 -22.15 15.38
C LYS A 21 -7.43 -20.76 14.80
N ASN A 22 -7.01 -20.55 13.55
CA ASN A 22 -7.57 -19.56 12.65
C ASN A 22 -9.08 -19.79 12.53
N GLY A 23 -9.86 -18.78 12.90
CA GLY A 23 -11.28 -18.71 12.65
C GLY A 23 -11.59 -17.33 12.10
N ASN A 24 -11.82 -17.25 10.80
CA ASN A 24 -12.41 -16.08 10.15
C ASN A 24 -13.79 -15.84 10.78
N ILE A 25 -13.92 -14.75 11.54
CA ILE A 25 -15.23 -14.27 12.00
C ILE A 25 -15.69 -13.27 10.93
N PRO A 26 -16.85 -13.50 10.26
CA PRO A 26 -17.39 -12.52 9.34
C PRO A 26 -17.82 -11.29 10.15
N ILE A 27 -17.12 -10.17 9.98
CA ILE A 27 -17.56 -8.88 10.50
C ILE A 27 -18.78 -8.49 9.67
N ASN A 28 -19.95 -8.61 10.29
CA ASN A 28 -21.21 -8.09 9.78
C ASN A 28 -21.08 -6.56 9.64
N ASN A 29 -20.99 -6.10 8.39
CA ASN A 29 -21.20 -4.71 8.01
C ASN A 29 -22.68 -4.34 8.19
N SER A 30 -23.08 -4.01 9.42
CA SER A 30 -24.40 -3.43 9.69
C SER A 30 -24.34 -2.15 10.52
N TYR A 31 -23.30 -1.34 10.32
CA TYR A 31 -23.33 0.08 10.70
C TYR A 31 -23.00 0.93 9.48
N PHE A 32 -23.95 0.89 8.54
CA PHE A 32 -24.08 1.82 7.43
C PHE A 32 -24.35 3.22 7.98
N ASN A 33 -23.55 4.16 7.49
CA ASN A 33 -23.84 5.58 7.27
C ASN A 33 -24.93 6.22 8.13
N GLN A 34 -24.50 7.06 9.06
CA GLN A 34 -25.17 8.33 9.29
C GLN A 34 -24.11 9.42 9.37
N SER A 35 -23.81 10.02 8.21
CA SER A 35 -23.42 11.42 8.18
C SER A 35 -24.61 12.21 8.71
N ASP A 36 -24.60 12.50 10.00
CA ASP A 36 -25.33 13.65 10.52
C ASP A 36 -24.33 14.73 10.88
N LYS A 37 -24.43 15.84 10.15
CA LYS A 37 -23.92 17.14 10.55
C LYS A 37 -24.42 17.42 11.95
N SER A 38 -23.55 17.28 12.93
CA SER A 38 -23.65 18.07 14.13
C SER A 38 -22.27 18.62 14.43
N ASP A 39 -22.08 19.89 14.08
CA ASP A 39 -21.22 20.80 14.83
C ASP A 39 -21.69 20.78 16.29
N ARG A 40 -21.30 19.75 17.03
CA ARG A 40 -21.25 19.82 18.48
C ARG A 40 -19.82 20.21 18.77
N LYS A 41 -19.67 21.49 19.11
CA LYS A 41 -18.53 21.95 19.89
C LYS A 41 -18.26 20.89 20.94
N ILE A 42 -17.09 20.27 20.85
CA ILE A 42 -16.52 19.50 21.95
C ILE A 42 -16.19 20.56 23.00
N ASP A 43 -17.15 20.79 23.89
CA ASP A 43 -17.01 21.60 25.10
C ASP A 43 -17.02 20.65 26.31
N ASP A 44 -16.29 19.53 26.20
CA ASP A 44 -16.19 18.51 27.26
C ASP A 44 -15.24 18.93 28.40
N GLY A 45 -14.75 20.18 28.37
CA GLY A 45 -13.98 20.80 29.46
C GLY A 45 -14.83 21.59 30.45
N LEU A 46 -16.12 21.80 30.18
CA LEU A 46 -16.98 22.68 30.98
C LEU A 46 -17.80 21.92 32.04
N GLU A 47 -18.21 20.68 31.75
CA GLU A 47 -19.15 19.93 32.61
C GLU A 47 -18.51 19.43 33.92
N GLY A 48 -17.23 19.04 33.89
CA GLY A 48 -16.50 18.63 35.10
C GLY A 48 -16.27 19.79 36.09
N ASN A 49 -16.13 21.01 35.58
CA ASN A 49 -15.98 22.21 36.41
C ASN A 49 -17.33 22.63 37.02
N ASP A 50 -18.43 22.48 36.29
CA ASP A 50 -19.77 22.76 36.80
C ASP A 50 -20.22 21.75 37.85
N LEU A 51 -19.86 20.47 37.73
CA LEU A 51 -20.15 19.46 38.76
C LEU A 51 -19.35 19.71 40.04
N ILE A 52 -18.05 19.98 39.94
CA ILE A 52 -17.22 20.31 41.11
C ILE A 52 -17.70 21.60 41.78
N LYS A 53 -18.10 22.60 40.98
CA LYS A 53 -18.66 23.86 41.50
C LYS A 53 -20.01 23.63 42.18
N THR A 54 -20.91 22.87 41.56
CA THR A 54 -22.22 22.53 42.15
C THR A 54 -22.07 21.74 43.45
N LEU A 55 -21.12 20.80 43.50
CA LEU A 55 -20.79 20.06 44.73
C LEU A 55 -20.21 20.97 45.80
N SER A 56 -19.37 21.93 45.44
CA SER A 56 -18.84 22.92 46.39
C SER A 56 -19.95 23.83 46.94
N GLU A 57 -20.90 24.23 46.11
CA GLU A 57 -22.05 25.04 46.51
C GLU A 57 -22.99 24.24 47.42
N GLN A 58 -23.24 22.96 47.11
CA GLN A 58 -24.03 22.06 47.93
C GLN A 58 -23.35 21.80 49.30
N LEU A 59 -22.02 21.68 49.33
CA LEU A 59 -21.26 21.50 50.57
C LEU A 59 -21.33 22.73 51.48
N ILE A 60 -21.23 23.93 50.90
CA ILE A 60 -21.37 25.19 51.64
C ILE A 60 -22.78 25.28 52.22
N LEU A 61 -23.80 24.93 51.44
CA LEU A 61 -25.20 24.99 51.86
C LEU A 61 -25.51 23.94 52.93
N GLU A 62 -25.00 22.71 52.78
CA GLU A 62 -25.21 21.63 53.73
C GLU A 62 -24.44 21.88 55.04
N THR A 63 -23.22 22.41 54.98
CA THR A 63 -22.42 22.76 56.16
C THR A 63 -23.04 23.94 56.92
N THR A 64 -23.54 24.96 56.22
CA THR A 64 -24.16 26.14 56.85
C THR A 64 -25.55 25.88 57.40
N MET A 65 -26.34 25.00 56.79
CA MET A 65 -27.66 24.62 57.32
C MET A 65 -27.62 23.58 58.46
N ASN A 66 -26.58 22.74 58.51
CA ASN A 66 -26.49 21.65 59.49
C ASN A 66 -25.62 21.95 60.72
N LEU A 67 -25.06 23.16 60.83
CA LEU A 67 -24.42 23.58 62.07
C LEU A 67 -25.52 23.74 63.13
N HIS A 68 -25.57 22.82 64.09
CA HIS A 68 -26.62 22.80 65.11
C HIS A 68 -26.62 24.11 65.90
N LYS A 69 -27.81 24.51 66.39
CA LYS A 69 -27.96 25.69 67.26
C LYS A 69 -26.99 25.58 68.45
N PRO A 70 -26.35 26.68 68.86
CA PRO A 70 -25.36 26.66 69.94
C PRO A 70 -25.94 26.03 71.19
N THR A 71 -25.16 25.19 71.86
CA THR A 71 -25.59 24.51 73.09
C THR A 71 -25.89 25.55 74.15
N ARG A 72 -27.11 25.58 74.69
CA ARG A 72 -27.50 26.48 75.78
C ARG A 72 -27.71 25.71 77.07
N ALA A 73 -27.48 26.37 78.20
CA ALA A 73 -27.69 25.82 79.55
C ALA A 73 -29.08 25.21 79.73
N GLU A 74 -30.10 25.80 79.11
CA GLU A 74 -31.49 25.35 79.15
C GLU A 74 -31.72 23.93 78.60
N ASN A 75 -30.86 23.43 77.71
CA ASN A 75 -31.04 22.13 77.06
C ASN A 75 -30.14 21.02 77.65
N GLN A 76 -29.17 21.38 78.49
CA GLN A 76 -28.19 20.46 79.07
C GLN A 76 -28.29 20.35 80.59
N VAL A 77 -28.88 21.35 81.25
CA VAL A 77 -29.06 21.37 82.71
C VAL A 77 -30.48 20.94 83.05
N ASP A 78 -30.60 19.99 83.99
CA ASP A 78 -31.90 19.64 84.58
C ASP A 78 -32.36 20.76 85.53
N THR A 79 -33.04 21.75 84.94
CA THR A 79 -33.61 22.89 85.67
C THR A 79 -34.70 22.48 86.66
N LEU A 80 -35.33 21.32 86.49
CA LEU A 80 -36.40 20.85 87.37
C LEU A 80 -35.82 20.26 88.66
N SER A 81 -34.76 19.47 88.58
CA SER A 81 -34.07 18.91 89.75
C SER A 81 -33.54 20.03 90.66
N ILE A 82 -32.78 20.96 90.09
CA ILE A 82 -32.17 22.08 90.82
C ILE A 82 -33.26 23.01 91.38
N TYR A 83 -34.38 23.22 90.66
CA TYR A 83 -35.50 24.00 91.18
C TYR A 83 -36.17 23.35 92.39
N ARG A 84 -36.33 22.02 92.37
CA ARG A 84 -36.89 21.26 93.50
C ARG A 84 -35.99 21.33 94.72
N ASP A 85 -34.67 21.22 94.54
CA ASP A 85 -33.70 21.35 95.63
C ASP A 85 -33.71 22.76 96.22
N LEU A 86 -33.76 23.79 95.37
CA LEU A 86 -33.88 25.19 95.80
C LEU A 86 -35.21 25.50 96.52
N LEU A 87 -36.26 24.72 96.28
CA LEU A 87 -37.57 24.92 96.92
C LEU A 87 -37.59 24.43 98.38
N THR A 88 -36.62 23.59 98.77
CA THR A 88 -36.48 23.12 100.16
C THR A 88 -35.94 24.20 101.10
N CYS A 89 -35.17 25.17 100.57
CA CYS A 89 -34.48 26.18 101.35
C CYS A 89 -34.95 27.62 101.05
N PHE A 90 -35.66 27.85 99.94
CA PHE A 90 -36.07 29.19 99.49
C PHE A 90 -37.53 29.28 99.06
N THR A 91 -38.07 30.50 99.05
CA THR A 91 -39.42 30.78 98.55
C THR A 91 -39.50 30.52 97.03
N PRO A 92 -40.62 30.01 96.48
CA PRO A 92 -40.72 29.66 95.05
C PRO A 92 -40.32 30.77 94.07
N ARG A 93 -40.56 32.02 94.46
CA ARG A 93 -40.18 33.23 93.69
C ARG A 93 -38.67 33.48 93.71
N GLN A 94 -38.01 33.24 94.84
CA GLN A 94 -36.57 33.37 95.00
C GLN A 94 -35.84 32.22 94.30
N SER A 95 -36.32 30.98 94.44
CA SER A 95 -35.77 29.81 93.75
C SER A 95 -35.80 29.96 92.22
N LYS A 96 -36.89 30.53 91.67
CA LYS A 96 -37.00 30.82 90.23
C LYS A 96 -36.02 31.90 89.79
N ALA A 97 -35.85 32.96 90.59
CA ALA A 97 -34.90 34.02 90.28
C ALA A 97 -33.46 33.51 90.30
N ILE A 98 -33.07 32.78 91.35
CA ILE A 98 -31.74 32.18 91.49
C ILE A 98 -31.46 31.21 90.33
N MET A 99 -32.42 30.35 89.97
CA MET A 99 -32.32 29.47 88.81
C MET A 99 -32.05 30.25 87.52
N SER A 100 -32.84 31.30 87.25
CA SER A 100 -32.67 32.10 86.04
C SER A 100 -31.31 32.80 85.97
N THR A 101 -30.79 33.25 87.11
CA THR A 101 -29.46 33.86 87.21
C THR A 101 -28.35 32.82 86.99
N ILE A 102 -28.48 31.61 87.54
CA ILE A 102 -27.52 30.52 87.32
C ILE A 102 -27.50 30.12 85.85
N LEU A 103 -28.67 29.99 85.21
CA LEU A 103 -28.76 29.68 83.77
C LEU A 103 -28.13 30.78 82.91
N TYR A 104 -28.37 32.05 83.24
CA TYR A 104 -27.75 33.17 82.54
C TYR A 104 -26.23 33.14 82.68
N PHE A 105 -25.71 32.99 83.91
CA PHE A 105 -24.27 32.94 84.16
C PHE A 105 -23.60 31.75 83.48
N LEU A 106 -24.23 30.57 83.51
CA LEU A 106 -23.72 29.38 82.85
C LEU A 106 -23.72 29.55 81.32
N ASN A 107 -24.75 30.20 80.77
CA ASN A 107 -24.80 30.47 79.34
C ASN A 107 -23.68 31.43 78.89
N GLU A 108 -23.48 32.53 79.61
CA GLU A 108 -22.45 33.53 79.29
C GLU A 108 -21.03 33.01 79.52
N GLN A 109 -20.75 32.43 80.69
CA GLN A 109 -19.37 32.12 81.06
C GLN A 109 -18.90 30.75 80.57
N PHE A 110 -19.81 29.79 80.43
CA PHE A 110 -19.45 28.43 80.05
C PHE A 110 -19.85 28.15 78.61
N TYR A 111 -21.13 28.26 78.26
CA TYR A 111 -21.60 27.83 76.94
C TYR A 111 -21.14 28.71 75.78
N MET A 112 -21.01 30.04 75.95
CA MET A 112 -20.45 30.89 74.89
C MET A 112 -19.00 30.53 74.58
N HIS A 113 -18.16 30.38 75.59
CA HIS A 113 -16.75 30.01 75.38
C HIS A 113 -16.60 28.55 74.94
N TYR A 114 -17.45 27.66 75.45
CA TYR A 114 -17.44 26.24 75.11
C TYR A 114 -17.83 26.01 73.65
N ASN A 115 -18.91 26.63 73.16
CA ASN A 115 -19.36 26.45 71.78
C ASN A 115 -18.41 27.09 70.75
N ASP A 116 -17.65 28.13 71.13
CA ASP A 116 -16.65 28.74 70.24
C ASP A 116 -15.37 27.89 70.13
N LYS A 117 -14.95 27.26 71.24
CA LYS A 117 -13.68 26.52 71.30
C LYS A 117 -13.81 25.02 71.07
N PHE A 118 -14.94 24.43 71.43
CA PHE A 118 -15.16 22.99 71.40
C PHE A 118 -16.32 22.64 70.47
N LEU A 119 -16.03 21.74 69.53
CA LEU A 119 -17.03 21.11 68.69
C LEU A 119 -17.47 19.80 69.34
N ARG A 120 -18.72 19.42 69.14
CA ARG A 120 -19.26 18.16 69.68
C ARG A 120 -18.77 16.98 68.86
N ASP A 121 -18.48 15.86 69.50
CA ASP A 121 -18.04 14.63 68.82
C ASP A 121 -18.99 14.24 67.67
N PHE A 122 -20.32 14.33 67.89
CA PHE A 122 -21.31 14.06 66.85
C PHE A 122 -21.27 15.03 65.65
N GLU A 123 -20.91 16.30 65.89
CA GLU A 123 -20.77 17.27 64.81
C GLU A 123 -19.51 16.99 63.98
N ILE A 124 -18.43 16.56 64.64
CA ILE A 124 -17.19 16.10 63.99
C ILE A 124 -17.50 14.85 63.15
N ASP A 125 -18.14 13.83 63.73
CA ASP A 125 -18.47 12.59 63.03
C ASP A 125 -19.32 12.85 61.78
N LYS A 126 -20.32 13.74 61.88
CA LYS A 126 -21.16 14.12 60.74
C LYS A 126 -20.36 14.83 59.65
N GLN A 127 -19.50 15.77 60.03
CA GLN A 127 -18.62 16.47 59.07
C GLN A 127 -17.65 15.50 58.40
N ASP A 128 -17.10 14.56 59.15
CA ASP A 128 -16.22 13.51 58.63
C ASP A 128 -16.95 12.58 57.65
N HIS A 129 -18.21 12.21 57.93
CA HIS A 129 -19.03 11.44 57.00
C HIS A 129 -19.28 12.21 55.69
N LEU A 130 -19.65 13.48 55.77
CA LEU A 130 -19.86 14.33 54.60
C LEU A 130 -18.58 14.48 53.79
N PHE A 131 -17.45 14.72 54.46
CA PHE A 131 -16.14 14.83 53.83
C PHE A 131 -15.72 13.53 53.14
N ASN A 132 -15.91 12.39 53.80
CA ASN A 132 -15.59 11.09 53.21
C ASN A 132 -16.48 10.76 52.01
N SER A 133 -17.77 11.12 52.07
CA SER A 133 -18.69 10.98 50.93
C SER A 133 -18.20 11.82 49.75
N LEU A 134 -17.91 13.11 49.98
CA LEU A 134 -17.39 14.00 48.95
C LEU A 134 -16.07 13.50 48.36
N LYS A 135 -15.15 13.05 49.22
CA LYS A 135 -13.87 12.49 48.78
C LYS A 135 -14.09 11.30 47.85
N SER A 136 -15.02 10.41 48.18
CA SER A 136 -15.35 9.25 47.34
C SER A 136 -15.97 9.66 46.00
N GLU A 137 -16.81 10.70 46.01
CA GLU A 137 -17.45 11.24 44.81
C GLU A 137 -16.45 11.93 43.89
N ILE A 138 -15.55 12.77 44.43
CA ILE A 138 -14.46 13.38 43.65
C ILE A 138 -13.55 12.31 43.07
N GLN A 139 -13.18 11.30 43.87
CA GLN A 139 -12.37 10.19 43.39
C GLN A 139 -13.05 9.41 42.26
N TYR A 140 -14.38 9.21 42.38
CA TYR A 140 -15.19 8.61 41.33
C TYR A 140 -15.16 9.46 40.06
N ILE A 141 -15.40 10.77 40.16
CA ILE A 141 -15.37 11.70 39.01
C ILE A 141 -14.01 11.65 38.31
N ILE A 142 -12.90 11.74 39.06
CA ILE A 142 -11.54 11.69 38.50
C ILE A 142 -11.30 10.36 37.78
N THR A 143 -11.65 9.25 38.41
CA THR A 143 -11.44 7.91 37.85
C THR A 143 -12.27 7.74 36.57
N ASN A 144 -13.55 8.12 36.62
CA ASN A 144 -14.45 8.06 35.49
C ASN A 144 -13.96 8.92 34.33
N ASN A 145 -13.58 10.18 34.57
CA ASN A 145 -13.07 11.07 33.53
C ASN A 145 -11.79 10.53 32.88
N ARG A 146 -10.86 10.02 33.69
CA ARG A 146 -9.64 9.39 33.19
C ARG A 146 -9.97 8.17 32.33
N ASP A 147 -10.89 7.31 32.78
CA ASP A 147 -11.27 6.10 32.05
C ASP A 147 -12.01 6.45 30.74
N THR A 148 -12.83 7.49 30.72
CA THR A 148 -13.50 7.97 29.50
C THR A 148 -12.50 8.49 28.47
N GLU A 149 -11.52 9.31 28.90
CA GLU A 149 -10.49 9.84 28.01
C GLU A 149 -9.56 8.72 27.51
N LEU A 150 -9.15 7.81 28.38
CA LEU A 150 -8.36 6.63 27.98
C LEU A 150 -9.10 5.78 26.96
N ASN A 151 -10.39 5.53 27.16
CA ASN A 151 -11.20 4.77 26.20
C ASN A 151 -11.32 5.50 24.86
N LYS A 152 -11.54 6.82 24.86
CA LYS A 152 -11.57 7.65 23.65
C LYS A 152 -10.26 7.57 22.87
N HIS A 153 -9.12 7.73 23.56
CA HIS A 153 -7.81 7.56 22.94
C HIS A 153 -7.57 6.15 22.41
N HIS A 154 -8.01 5.13 23.15
CA HIS A 154 -7.90 3.73 22.72
C HIS A 154 -8.71 3.45 21.44
N LEU A 155 -9.93 3.99 21.34
CA LEU A 155 -10.76 3.89 20.14
C LEU A 155 -10.13 4.60 18.95
N LEU A 156 -9.60 5.81 19.15
CA LEU A 156 -8.89 6.55 18.11
C LEU A 156 -7.66 5.80 17.60
N LEU A 157 -6.86 5.23 18.51
CA LEU A 157 -5.68 4.45 18.16
C LEU A 157 -6.06 3.17 17.40
N THR A 158 -7.11 2.48 17.84
CA THR A 158 -7.63 1.29 17.15
C THR A 158 -8.14 1.62 15.75
N ARG A 159 -8.82 2.76 15.58
CA ARG A 159 -9.25 3.26 14.27
C ARG A 159 -8.06 3.57 13.38
N LEU A 160 -7.07 4.31 13.88
CA LEU A 160 -5.86 4.64 13.14
C LEU A 160 -5.10 3.39 12.70
N LYS A 161 -5.01 2.38 13.58
CA LYS A 161 -4.40 1.09 13.24
C LYS A 161 -5.14 0.41 12.09
N ARG A 162 -6.47 0.33 12.16
CA ARG A 162 -7.29 -0.25 11.08
C ARG A 162 -7.11 0.52 9.76
N ASP A 163 -7.04 1.84 9.83
CA ASP A 163 -6.84 2.68 8.64
C ASP A 163 -5.42 2.46 8.06
N LEU A 164 -4.39 2.31 8.90
CA LEU A 164 -3.03 1.96 8.46
C LEU A 164 -2.98 0.57 7.81
N ASP A 165 -3.58 -0.44 8.45
CA ASP A 165 -3.63 -1.81 7.92
C ASP A 165 -4.33 -1.81 6.55
N SER A 166 -5.44 -1.07 6.41
CA SER A 166 -6.14 -0.90 5.13
C SER A 166 -5.25 -0.26 4.04
N ILE A 167 -4.46 0.75 4.39
CA ILE A 167 -3.54 1.40 3.45
C ILE A 167 -2.42 0.43 3.05
N VAL A 168 -1.91 -0.36 3.99
CA VAL A 168 -0.89 -1.38 3.70
C VAL A 168 -1.44 -2.44 2.75
N ASP A 169 -2.67 -2.89 2.97
CA ASP A 169 -3.34 -3.84 2.08
C ASP A 169 -3.57 -3.25 0.68
N GLU A 170 -4.00 -1.99 0.58
CA GLU A 170 -4.15 -1.29 -0.70
C GLU A 170 -2.81 -1.15 -1.45
N ILE A 171 -1.73 -0.81 -0.73
CA ILE A 171 -0.38 -0.74 -1.31
C ILE A 171 0.07 -2.12 -1.80
N ASN A 172 -0.17 -3.18 -1.02
CA ASN A 172 0.19 -4.53 -1.41
C ASN A 172 -0.60 -4.99 -2.64
N GLU A 173 -1.90 -4.69 -2.70
CA GLU A 173 -2.73 -4.96 -3.87
C GLU A 173 -2.20 -4.21 -5.10
N LEU A 174 -1.87 -2.92 -4.96
CA LEU A 174 -1.33 -2.13 -6.06
C LEU A 174 0.05 -2.65 -6.53
N ILE A 175 0.92 -3.07 -5.63
CA ILE A 175 2.21 -3.68 -5.96
C ILE A 175 2.01 -5.00 -6.72
N ILE A 176 1.14 -5.87 -6.23
CA ILE A 176 0.94 -7.20 -6.82
C ILE A 176 0.18 -7.09 -8.15
N ASP A 177 -0.99 -6.43 -8.15
CA ASP A 177 -1.85 -6.40 -9.33
C ASP A 177 -1.35 -5.44 -10.41
N GLN A 178 -0.82 -4.27 -10.06
CA GLN A 178 -0.32 -3.37 -11.10
C GLN A 178 1.12 -3.70 -11.45
N TYR A 179 2.04 -3.71 -10.50
CA TYR A 179 3.45 -3.81 -10.87
C TYR A 179 3.85 -5.23 -11.30
N GLU A 180 3.55 -6.25 -10.50
CA GLU A 180 4.01 -7.60 -10.80
C GLU A 180 3.33 -8.15 -12.07
N LYS A 181 2.02 -7.97 -12.18
CA LYS A 181 1.25 -8.45 -13.33
C LYS A 181 1.57 -7.66 -14.61
N ASN A 182 1.67 -6.33 -14.57
CA ASN A 182 2.02 -5.57 -15.77
C ASN A 182 3.44 -5.89 -16.21
N CYS A 183 4.39 -6.01 -15.28
CA CYS A 183 5.76 -6.42 -15.62
C CYS A 183 5.81 -7.82 -16.23
N LYS A 184 5.03 -8.77 -15.70
CA LYS A 184 4.88 -10.11 -16.30
C LYS A 184 4.24 -10.04 -17.69
N LEU A 185 3.19 -9.24 -17.86
CA LEU A 185 2.50 -9.07 -19.14
C LEU A 185 3.46 -8.48 -20.18
N ASP A 186 4.15 -7.39 -19.87
CA ASP A 186 5.13 -6.75 -20.75
C ASP A 186 6.26 -7.71 -21.12
N PHE A 187 6.75 -8.50 -20.16
CA PHE A 187 7.76 -9.52 -20.44
C PHE A 187 7.24 -10.60 -21.40
N HIS A 188 6.00 -11.05 -21.21
CA HIS A 188 5.37 -12.01 -22.11
C HIS A 188 5.14 -11.42 -23.51
N GLU A 189 4.74 -10.16 -23.61
CA GLU A 189 4.54 -9.46 -24.87
C GLU A 189 5.87 -9.35 -25.61
N HIS A 190 6.94 -8.86 -24.97
CA HIS A 190 8.26 -8.79 -25.58
C HIS A 190 8.80 -10.16 -26.00
N LYS A 191 8.51 -11.23 -25.25
CA LYS A 191 8.87 -12.60 -25.65
C LYS A 191 8.08 -13.05 -26.88
N ASN A 192 6.79 -12.73 -26.94
CA ASN A 192 5.93 -13.03 -28.08
C ASN A 192 6.36 -12.25 -29.32
N GLU A 193 6.58 -10.94 -29.20
CA GLU A 193 7.11 -10.08 -30.24
C GLU A 193 8.43 -10.63 -30.79
N ASN A 194 9.40 -10.94 -29.92
CA ASN A 194 10.65 -11.56 -30.34
C ASN A 194 10.41 -12.87 -31.10
N THR A 195 9.54 -13.75 -30.59
CA THR A 195 9.20 -15.00 -31.26
C THR A 195 8.57 -14.77 -32.64
N LEU A 196 7.69 -13.77 -32.77
CA LEU A 196 7.08 -13.39 -34.04
C LEU A 196 8.10 -12.79 -35.01
N LEU A 197 9.04 -11.98 -34.51
CA LEU A 197 10.15 -11.45 -35.30
C LEU A 197 11.03 -12.59 -35.83
N TYR A 198 11.43 -13.54 -34.97
CA TYR A 198 12.17 -14.72 -35.41
C TYR A 198 11.41 -15.54 -36.46
N LYS A 199 10.12 -15.77 -36.26
CA LYS A 199 9.27 -16.46 -37.24
C LYS A 199 9.23 -15.71 -38.57
N ARG A 200 9.07 -14.38 -38.55
CA ARG A 200 9.07 -13.53 -39.76
C ARG A 200 10.40 -13.60 -40.49
N ILE A 201 11.52 -13.47 -39.75
CA ILE A 201 12.86 -13.60 -40.33
C ILE A 201 13.04 -14.97 -40.98
N ASN A 202 12.60 -16.04 -40.31
CA ASN A 202 12.71 -17.39 -40.84
C ASN A 202 11.84 -17.62 -42.09
N LEU A 203 10.61 -17.07 -42.12
CA LEU A 203 9.76 -17.11 -43.31
C LEU A 203 10.39 -16.35 -44.47
N ASN A 204 10.88 -15.13 -44.22
CA ASN A 204 11.57 -14.33 -45.24
C ASN A 204 12.83 -15.04 -45.76
N LEU A 205 13.56 -15.72 -44.88
CA LEU A 205 14.74 -16.51 -45.26
C LEU A 205 14.34 -17.70 -46.13
N ASN A 206 13.28 -18.42 -45.76
CA ASN A 206 12.78 -19.55 -46.54
C ASN A 206 12.23 -19.10 -47.91
N ASP A 207 11.51 -17.99 -47.97
CA ASP A 207 11.00 -17.41 -49.21
C ASP A 207 12.17 -16.97 -50.12
N CYS A 208 13.18 -16.33 -49.54
CA CYS A 208 14.40 -15.95 -50.25
C CYS A 208 15.14 -17.19 -50.78
N SER A 209 15.32 -18.21 -49.95
CA SER A 209 15.95 -19.47 -50.32
C SER A 209 15.19 -20.15 -51.47
N ASN A 210 13.86 -20.26 -51.36
CA ASN A 210 13.01 -20.81 -52.40
C ASN A 210 13.13 -20.00 -53.70
N LYS A 211 13.09 -18.67 -53.61
CA LYS A 211 13.26 -17.78 -54.77
C LYS A 211 14.63 -17.97 -55.44
N ILE A 212 15.70 -18.09 -54.66
CA ILE A 212 17.05 -18.39 -55.16
C ILE A 212 17.06 -19.75 -55.85
N THR A 213 16.51 -20.80 -55.23
CA THR A 213 16.44 -22.15 -55.83
C THR A 213 15.66 -22.15 -57.14
N ILE A 214 14.52 -21.45 -57.21
CA ILE A 214 13.72 -21.32 -58.43
C ILE A 214 14.52 -20.55 -59.50
N GLN A 215 15.17 -19.44 -59.16
CA GLN A 215 15.98 -18.67 -60.11
C GLN A 215 17.19 -19.45 -60.63
N ILE A 216 17.91 -20.18 -59.76
CA ILE A 216 19.04 -21.03 -60.16
C ILE A 216 18.54 -22.17 -61.05
N THR A 217 17.49 -22.87 -60.63
CA THR A 217 16.95 -24.01 -61.39
C THR A 217 16.38 -23.58 -62.74
N SER A 218 15.66 -22.45 -62.78
CA SER A 218 15.12 -21.91 -64.04
C SER A 218 16.23 -21.33 -64.92
N GLY A 219 17.24 -20.67 -64.34
CA GLY A 219 18.41 -20.15 -65.03
C GLY A 219 19.22 -21.27 -65.68
N ILE A 220 19.59 -22.31 -64.92
CA ILE A 220 20.28 -23.49 -65.43
C ILE A 220 19.46 -24.17 -66.54
N LYS A 221 18.15 -24.34 -66.33
CA LYS A 221 17.27 -24.94 -67.35
C LYS A 221 17.21 -24.08 -68.61
N SER A 222 17.18 -22.76 -68.49
CA SER A 222 17.19 -21.81 -69.61
C SER A 222 18.52 -21.82 -70.36
N GLU A 223 19.65 -21.90 -69.66
CA GLU A 223 20.98 -22.02 -70.27
C GLU A 223 21.11 -23.34 -71.03
N ILE A 224 20.65 -24.45 -70.45
CA ILE A 224 20.60 -25.76 -71.13
C ILE A 224 19.73 -25.68 -72.38
N GLU A 225 18.57 -25.05 -72.31
CA GLU A 225 17.68 -24.90 -73.45
C GLU A 225 18.33 -24.05 -74.56
N THR A 226 19.00 -22.96 -74.17
CA THR A 226 19.73 -22.08 -75.10
C THR A 226 20.86 -22.84 -75.80
N LEU A 227 21.64 -23.62 -75.04
CA LEU A 227 22.67 -24.51 -75.58
C LEU A 227 22.08 -25.52 -76.58
N ARG A 228 20.94 -26.15 -76.26
CA ARG A 228 20.26 -27.08 -77.18
C ARG A 228 19.80 -26.40 -78.46
N TRP A 229 19.25 -25.19 -78.37
CA TRP A 229 18.86 -24.40 -79.54
C TRP A 229 20.05 -24.06 -80.43
N GLN A 230 21.17 -23.64 -79.85
CA GLN A 230 22.39 -23.31 -80.58
C GLN A 230 23.01 -24.55 -81.24
N THR A 231 23.10 -25.67 -80.52
CA THR A 231 23.65 -26.92 -81.07
C THR A 231 22.81 -27.47 -82.20
N THR A 232 21.47 -27.43 -82.10
CA THR A 232 20.58 -27.90 -83.17
C THR A 232 20.70 -27.03 -84.42
N ARG A 233 20.73 -25.70 -84.24
CA ARG A 233 20.91 -24.75 -85.34
C ARG A 233 22.27 -24.90 -86.03
N SER A 234 23.34 -25.07 -85.24
CA SER A 234 24.70 -25.25 -85.75
C SER A 234 24.88 -26.62 -86.43
N GLY A 235 24.33 -27.69 -85.85
CA GLY A 235 24.36 -29.03 -86.43
C GLY A 235 23.64 -29.12 -87.78
N LEU A 236 22.47 -28.50 -87.91
CA LEU A 236 21.74 -28.43 -89.18
C LEU A 236 22.55 -27.68 -90.25
N LEU A 237 23.18 -26.57 -89.87
CA LEU A 237 24.05 -25.80 -90.78
C LEU A 237 25.25 -26.64 -91.25
N ALA A 238 25.88 -27.41 -90.36
CA ALA A 238 26.98 -28.31 -90.71
C ALA A 238 26.56 -29.40 -91.71
N VAL A 239 25.38 -30.00 -91.54
CA VAL A 239 24.84 -31.01 -92.48
C VAL A 239 24.56 -30.40 -93.85
N VAL A 240 23.98 -29.19 -93.91
CA VAL A 240 23.73 -28.47 -95.17
C VAL A 240 25.04 -28.13 -95.89
N ILE A 241 26.07 -27.68 -95.17
CA ILE A 241 27.39 -27.42 -95.75
C ILE A 241 28.01 -28.70 -96.29
N MET A 242 27.93 -29.80 -95.53
CA MET A 242 28.46 -31.10 -95.96
C MET A 242 27.78 -31.58 -97.25
N ALA A 243 26.45 -31.55 -97.30
CA ALA A 243 25.69 -31.92 -98.50
C ALA A 243 26.00 -31.02 -99.70
N SER A 244 26.11 -29.70 -99.48
CA SER A 244 26.48 -28.75 -100.54
C SER A 244 27.90 -28.99 -101.05
N SER A 245 28.84 -29.30 -100.17
CA SER A 245 30.22 -29.64 -100.52
C SER A 245 30.27 -30.91 -101.37
N PHE A 246 29.52 -31.97 -100.99
CA PHE A 246 29.38 -33.16 -101.83
C PHE A 246 28.82 -32.82 -103.22
N MET A 247 27.80 -31.98 -103.30
CA MET A 247 27.19 -31.59 -104.56
C MET A 247 28.16 -30.78 -105.45
N ILE A 248 28.96 -29.89 -104.85
CA ILE A 248 30.00 -29.10 -105.53
C ILE A 248 31.12 -30.02 -106.04
N VAL A 249 31.60 -30.96 -105.23
CA VAL A 249 32.63 -31.94 -105.60
C VAL A 249 32.14 -32.82 -106.76
N VAL A 250 30.91 -33.32 -106.70
CA VAL A 250 30.31 -34.12 -107.77
C VAL A 250 30.14 -33.28 -109.05
N ASN A 251 29.71 -32.03 -108.95
CA ASN A 251 29.54 -31.16 -110.11
C ASN A 251 30.88 -30.80 -110.78
N ILE A 252 31.94 -30.54 -109.99
CA ILE A 252 33.29 -30.34 -110.51
C ILE A 252 33.81 -31.63 -111.15
N SER A 253 33.55 -32.79 -110.56
CA SER A 253 33.94 -34.09 -111.13
C SER A 253 33.24 -34.35 -112.48
N ASN A 254 31.93 -34.06 -112.58
CA ASN A 254 31.19 -34.17 -113.83
C ASN A 254 31.63 -33.14 -114.89
N LYS A 255 32.03 -31.92 -114.47
CA LYS A 255 32.59 -30.91 -115.39
C LYS A 255 34.01 -31.27 -115.84
N LYS A 256 34.82 -31.90 -114.99
CA LYS A 256 36.14 -32.43 -115.33
C LYS A 256 36.04 -33.63 -116.29
N SER A 257 35.03 -34.49 -116.10
CA SER A 257 34.75 -35.60 -117.01
C SER A 257 34.25 -35.16 -118.40
N ARG A 258 33.85 -33.90 -118.60
CA ARG A 258 33.37 -33.37 -119.90
C ARG A 258 34.35 -32.46 -120.62
N ASN A 259 35.48 -32.13 -119.99
CA ASN A 259 36.49 -31.23 -120.54
C ASN A 259 37.87 -31.89 -120.77
N SER A 260 37.99 -33.22 -120.59
CA SER A 260 39.25 -33.97 -120.79
C SER A 260 39.42 -34.54 -122.20
N THR A 261 38.78 -33.97 -123.21
CA THR A 261 38.92 -34.45 -124.60
C THR A 261 39.01 -33.30 -125.62
N THR A 262 39.69 -32.22 -125.25
CA THR A 262 40.27 -31.25 -126.18
C THR A 262 41.53 -30.69 -125.55
N ASP A 263 42.63 -31.40 -125.78
CA ASP A 263 43.89 -30.88 -126.32
C ASP A 263 44.20 -29.42 -126.01
N ILE A 264 45.20 -29.17 -125.15
CA ILE A 264 46.59 -29.01 -125.63
C ILE A 264 46.60 -27.93 -126.70
N LEU A 265 46.83 -26.68 -126.30
CA LEU A 265 47.56 -25.65 -127.05
C LEU A 265 47.53 -24.35 -126.23
N ILE A 266 48.67 -23.66 -126.20
CA ILE A 266 48.92 -22.36 -125.56
C ILE A 266 49.33 -22.46 -124.08
N GLU A 267 50.36 -23.27 -123.82
CA GLU A 267 51.42 -22.89 -122.88
C GLU A 267 52.48 -22.17 -123.70
N ASN A 268 52.54 -20.84 -123.62
CA ASN A 268 53.78 -20.03 -123.72
C ASN A 268 53.52 -18.51 -123.68
N ASN A 269 54.25 -17.85 -122.77
CA ASN A 269 54.81 -16.49 -122.83
C ASN A 269 53.93 -15.24 -122.63
N SER A 270 54.03 -14.68 -121.41
CA SER A 270 54.54 -13.31 -121.10
C SER A 270 54.66 -13.24 -119.57
N ASN A 271 55.82 -13.21 -118.90
CA ASN A 271 56.96 -12.30 -118.91
C ASN A 271 56.65 -10.87 -118.40
N LYS A 272 57.50 -10.42 -117.46
CA LYS A 272 57.62 -9.14 -116.69
C LYS A 272 56.63 -8.93 -115.53
N ASN A 273 57.05 -8.94 -114.25
CA ASN A 273 58.00 -8.07 -113.50
C ASN A 273 57.44 -6.68 -113.16
N GLU A 274 57.83 -6.24 -111.96
CA GLU A 274 57.70 -4.93 -111.31
C GLU A 274 56.41 -4.74 -110.49
N ASP A 275 56.39 -4.26 -109.24
CA ASP A 275 57.33 -4.01 -108.14
C ASP A 275 56.41 -3.80 -106.90
N GLU A 276 56.70 -4.38 -105.73
CA GLU A 276 57.25 -3.70 -104.54
C GLU A 276 56.43 -2.48 -104.06
N VAL A 277 55.89 -2.42 -102.84
CA VAL A 277 56.52 -1.98 -101.56
C VAL A 277 55.43 -2.18 -100.48
N ASN A 278 55.68 -2.85 -99.34
CA ASN A 278 56.14 -2.30 -98.04
C ASN A 278 55.30 -1.08 -97.55
N ASP A 279 55.11 -0.72 -96.29
CA ASP A 279 55.70 -1.08 -95.02
C ASP A 279 54.82 -0.43 -93.93
N ASN A 280 54.89 -1.00 -92.73
CA ASN A 280 54.88 -0.34 -91.42
C ASN A 280 53.70 0.57 -90.99
N GLU A 281 53.08 0.20 -89.87
CA GLU A 281 53.33 0.91 -88.61
C GLU A 281 53.06 -0.01 -87.41
N ILE A 282 54.13 -0.48 -86.77
CA ILE A 282 54.13 -0.89 -85.36
C ILE A 282 54.45 0.37 -84.57
N ILE A 283 53.60 0.78 -83.63
CA ILE A 283 54.04 1.34 -82.35
C ILE A 283 53.08 0.86 -81.25
N ASP A 284 53.64 0.08 -80.33
CA ASP A 284 53.13 -0.23 -78.99
C ASP A 284 52.78 1.04 -78.19
N ILE A 285 51.95 0.91 -77.16
CA ILE A 285 52.22 1.34 -75.77
C ILE A 285 50.89 1.43 -75.01
N GLU A 286 50.79 0.58 -73.98
CA GLU A 286 50.32 0.90 -72.61
C GLU A 286 48.84 1.36 -72.50
N VAL A 287 48.03 0.81 -71.62
CA VAL A 287 48.06 1.17 -70.20
C VAL A 287 47.23 0.15 -69.42
N ILE A 288 47.79 -0.18 -68.25
CA ILE A 288 47.19 -0.78 -67.07
C ILE A 288 45.79 -0.23 -66.76
#